data_AF-A0A3R9SYF6-F1
#
_entry.id   AF-A0A3R9SYF6-F1
#
_cell.length_a   1.000
_cell.length_b   1.000
_cell.length_c   1.000
_cell.angle_alpha   90.00
_cell.angle_beta   90.00
_cell.angle_gamma   90.00
#
_symmetry.space_group_name_H-M   'P 1'
#
loop_
_entity.id
_entity.type
_entity.pdbx_description
1 polymer ?
#
loop_
_entity_poly.entity_id
_entity_poly.type
_entity_poly.pdbx_seq_one_letter_code
_entity_poly.pdbx_strand_id
1 'polypeptide(L)'
;MRIFDPHIHMTSRTTDDYEAMYAAGVRALVEPAFWLGQPRTSPASFYDYFDSLLGWEPFRAAQYGIAHHCTLALNPKEANDPRCRPVLDELPRYLLKDRVVAVGEIGYDAMTPAEDTALAAQLQLAADHGLPALVHTPHRDKLAGLRRTLDVVRESALPEDRVLVDHLNETTVKEAKEFGCWLGFSVYPDTKMDEARMVALLRTYGPERVLVNSAADWGRSDPLKTRKVADLMLAEGFDEDTVDLVLWRNPVAFYGLSGRLDLNVTPPGGTHEGNSVLRGGE
;
A
#
# COMPACT_ATOMS: atom_id res chain seq x y z
N MET A 1 -9.68 17.66 -9.26
CA MET A 1 -9.69 16.31 -8.64
C MET A 1 -8.36 16.11 -7.91
N ARG A 2 -8.40 15.50 -6.73
CA ARG A 2 -7.24 15.11 -5.93
C ARG A 2 -7.25 13.59 -5.77
N ILE A 3 -6.10 12.96 -5.83
CA ILE A 3 -5.94 11.51 -5.77
C ILE A 3 -4.92 11.17 -4.69
N PHE A 4 -5.26 10.16 -3.90
CA PHE A 4 -4.37 9.46 -3.00
C PHE A 4 -4.18 8.07 -3.60
N ASP A 5 -2.95 7.67 -3.98
CA ASP A 5 -2.66 6.28 -4.35
C ASP A 5 -2.27 5.46 -3.10
N PRO A 6 -3.16 4.60 -2.56
CA PRO A 6 -2.95 3.97 -1.26
C PRO A 6 -1.97 2.79 -1.30
N HIS A 7 -1.44 2.41 -2.46
CA HIS A 7 -0.45 1.34 -2.58
C HIS A 7 0.29 1.47 -3.93
N ILE A 8 1.54 1.94 -3.88
CA ILE A 8 2.43 2.05 -5.04
C ILE A 8 3.90 1.91 -4.62
N HIS A 9 4.75 1.25 -5.40
CA HIS A 9 6.14 0.98 -5.03
C HIS A 9 7.14 1.92 -5.71
N MET A 10 7.24 3.15 -5.20
CA MET A 10 8.01 4.21 -5.85
C MET A 10 9.51 3.96 -5.91
N THR A 11 10.08 3.13 -5.03
CA THR A 11 11.49 2.69 -5.11
C THR A 11 11.83 2.09 -6.49
N SER A 12 10.85 1.51 -7.18
CA SER A 12 11.00 0.92 -8.52
C SER A 12 10.69 1.87 -9.69
N ARG A 13 10.33 3.12 -9.39
CA ARG A 13 9.76 4.08 -10.34
C ARG A 13 10.66 5.29 -10.55
N THR A 14 10.55 5.92 -11.71
CA THR A 14 11.42 7.04 -12.10
C THR A 14 10.90 8.37 -11.54
N THR A 15 11.71 9.41 -11.73
CA THR A 15 11.29 10.79 -11.49
C THR A 15 10.12 11.20 -12.39
N ASP A 16 10.15 10.81 -13.67
CA ASP A 16 9.09 11.12 -14.64
C ASP A 16 7.72 10.62 -14.15
N ASP A 17 7.68 9.49 -13.42
CA ASP A 17 6.44 8.98 -12.84
C ASP A 17 5.89 9.93 -11.76
N TYR A 18 6.73 10.54 -10.91
CA TYR A 18 6.26 11.54 -9.95
C TYR A 18 5.69 12.78 -10.63
N GLU A 19 6.34 13.28 -11.69
CA GLU A 19 5.84 14.41 -12.49
C GLU A 19 4.48 14.09 -13.11
N ALA A 20 4.37 12.91 -13.74
CA ALA A 20 3.14 12.46 -14.37
C ALA A 20 2.01 12.26 -13.35
N MET A 21 2.31 11.65 -12.20
CA MET A 21 1.36 11.46 -11.09
C MET A 21 0.84 12.80 -10.57
N TYR A 22 1.73 13.77 -10.33
CA TYR A 22 1.32 15.09 -9.86
C TYR A 22 0.45 15.80 -10.90
N ALA A 23 0.84 15.77 -12.17
CA ALA A 23 0.05 16.34 -13.27
C ALA A 23 -1.35 15.70 -13.40
N ALA A 24 -1.45 14.38 -13.14
CA ALA A 24 -2.70 13.64 -13.16
C ALA A 24 -3.63 13.92 -11.96
N GLY A 25 -3.12 14.54 -10.90
CA GLY A 25 -3.89 14.90 -9.70
C GLY A 25 -3.52 14.12 -8.44
N VAL A 26 -2.50 13.25 -8.48
CA VAL A 26 -1.99 12.57 -7.28
C VAL A 26 -1.31 13.59 -6.37
N ARG A 27 -1.67 13.58 -5.09
CA ARG A 27 -1.11 14.49 -4.07
C ARG A 27 -0.56 13.76 -2.86
N ALA A 28 -0.96 12.51 -2.65
CA ALA A 28 -0.45 11.67 -1.59
C ALA A 28 -0.34 10.22 -2.07
N LEU A 29 0.57 9.47 -1.46
CA LEU A 29 0.68 8.03 -1.69
C LEU A 29 1.17 7.28 -0.45
N VAL A 30 0.90 5.99 -0.43
CA VAL A 30 1.53 5.05 0.50
C VAL A 30 2.36 4.03 -0.29
N GLU A 31 3.61 3.87 0.12
CA GLU A 31 4.52 2.84 -0.39
C GLU A 31 4.71 1.71 0.64
N PRO A 32 4.16 0.52 0.38
CA PRO A 32 4.43 -0.64 1.21
C PRO A 32 5.83 -1.19 1.00
N ALA A 33 6.44 -1.66 2.08
CA ALA A 33 7.68 -2.41 2.03
C ALA A 33 7.51 -3.63 1.11
N PHE A 34 8.35 -3.70 0.08
CA PHE A 34 8.24 -4.66 -1.01
C PHE A 34 9.60 -5.26 -1.38
N TRP A 35 9.57 -6.19 -2.34
CA TRP A 35 10.76 -6.77 -2.93
C TRP A 35 11.60 -5.71 -3.64
N LEU A 36 12.85 -5.54 -3.22
CA LEU A 36 13.75 -4.50 -3.73
C LEU A 36 14.34 -4.76 -5.13
N GLY A 37 13.86 -5.77 -5.86
CA GLY A 37 14.41 -6.20 -7.15
C GLY A 37 15.53 -7.26 -7.07
N GLN A 38 15.92 -7.68 -5.86
CA GLN A 38 16.91 -8.74 -5.61
C GLN A 38 16.57 -9.47 -4.30
N PRO A 39 16.69 -10.81 -4.21
CA PRO A 39 16.51 -11.51 -2.93
C PRO A 39 17.48 -10.99 -1.88
N ARG A 40 16.94 -10.59 -0.73
CA ARG A 40 17.74 -10.15 0.41
C ARG A 40 18.60 -11.30 0.92
N THR A 41 19.82 -10.99 1.29
CA THR A 41 20.79 -11.96 1.81
C THR A 41 21.01 -11.83 3.31
N SER A 42 20.52 -10.74 3.91
CA SER A 42 20.58 -10.47 5.34
C SER A 42 19.51 -9.46 5.78
N PRO A 43 19.23 -9.36 7.09
CA PRO A 43 18.37 -8.31 7.65
C PRO A 43 18.86 -6.88 7.37
N ALA A 44 20.18 -6.68 7.22
CA ALA A 44 20.76 -5.36 6.97
C ALA A 44 20.19 -4.69 5.71
N SER A 45 19.86 -5.46 4.68
CA SER A 45 19.23 -4.93 3.46
C SER A 45 17.84 -4.34 3.73
N PHE A 46 17.12 -4.81 4.74
CA PHE A 46 15.86 -4.18 5.16
C PHE A 46 16.10 -2.81 5.79
N TYR A 47 17.17 -2.63 6.56
CA TYR A 47 17.43 -1.37 7.26
C TYR A 47 17.66 -0.25 6.26
N ASP A 48 18.59 -0.44 5.33
CA ASP A 48 18.89 0.54 4.27
C ASP A 48 17.66 0.83 3.41
N TYR A 49 16.84 -0.20 3.14
CA TYR A 49 15.61 -0.05 2.39
C TYR A 49 14.53 0.73 3.17
N PHE A 50 14.31 0.41 4.44
CA PHE A 50 13.36 1.13 5.29
C PHE A 50 13.79 2.58 5.49
N ASP A 51 15.08 2.83 5.67
CA ASP A 51 15.64 4.18 5.76
C ASP A 51 15.45 4.95 4.44
N SER A 52 15.53 4.27 3.29
CA SER A 52 15.18 4.87 1.99
C SER A 52 13.69 5.25 1.92
N LEU A 53 12.79 4.39 2.39
CA LEU A 53 11.34 4.69 2.47
C LEU A 53 11.00 5.81 3.46
N LEU A 54 11.81 5.99 4.51
CA LEU A 54 11.57 6.99 5.56
C LEU A 54 12.22 8.34 5.28
N GLY A 55 13.33 8.34 4.54
CA GLY A 55 14.16 9.51 4.26
C GLY A 55 14.15 9.89 2.79
N TRP A 56 14.72 9.03 1.95
CA TRP A 56 14.97 9.33 0.54
C TRP A 56 13.70 9.48 -0.29
N GLU A 57 12.75 8.56 -0.19
CA GLU A 57 11.52 8.59 -0.99
C GLU A 57 10.62 9.78 -0.63
N PRO A 58 10.40 10.12 0.65
CA PRO A 58 9.71 11.37 1.01
C PRO A 58 10.43 12.62 0.51
N PHE A 59 11.76 12.64 0.56
CA PHE A 59 12.54 13.73 -0.03
C PHE A 59 12.31 13.83 -1.54
N ARG A 60 12.34 12.70 -2.26
CA ARG A 60 12.15 12.64 -3.72
C ARG A 60 10.73 13.07 -4.11
N ALA A 61 9.70 12.52 -3.47
CA ALA A 61 8.30 12.83 -3.73
C ALA A 61 7.96 14.32 -3.48
N ALA A 62 8.53 14.91 -2.42
CA ALA A 62 8.24 16.29 -2.03
C ALA A 62 8.77 17.33 -3.05
N GLN A 63 9.79 16.99 -3.85
CA GLN A 63 10.23 17.82 -4.98
C GLN A 63 9.12 18.04 -6.01
N TYR A 64 8.17 17.10 -6.10
CA TYR A 64 7.05 17.10 -7.05
C TYR A 64 5.72 17.44 -6.39
N GLY A 65 5.71 17.88 -5.12
CA GLY A 65 4.48 18.24 -4.43
C GLY A 65 3.61 17.04 -4.02
N ILE A 66 4.20 15.85 -3.85
CA ILE A 66 3.50 14.64 -3.42
C ILE A 66 3.90 14.28 -1.99
N ALA A 67 2.91 14.06 -1.12
CA ALA A 67 3.11 13.54 0.23
C ALA A 67 3.36 12.02 0.16
N HIS A 68 4.49 11.58 0.68
CA HIS A 68 4.86 10.16 0.73
C HIS A 68 4.82 9.66 2.17
N HIS A 69 4.14 8.53 2.34
CA HIS A 69 4.10 7.72 3.55
C HIS A 69 4.43 6.27 3.19
N CYS A 70 4.72 5.45 4.18
CA CYS A 70 5.04 4.06 3.94
C CYS A 70 4.34 3.12 4.92
N THR A 71 4.30 1.85 4.56
CA THR A 71 4.02 0.76 5.49
C THR A 71 5.26 -0.13 5.53
N LEU A 72 5.60 -0.63 6.72
CA LEU A 72 6.81 -1.44 6.91
C LEU A 72 6.44 -2.81 7.48
N ALA A 73 7.09 -3.84 6.94
CA ALA A 73 6.81 -5.24 7.25
C ALA A 73 7.92 -6.16 6.72
N LEU A 74 7.84 -7.42 7.14
CA LEU A 74 8.34 -8.57 6.40
C LEU A 74 7.25 -9.04 5.41
N ASN A 75 7.50 -8.85 4.12
CA ASN A 75 6.58 -9.25 3.04
C ASN A 75 6.38 -10.78 3.02
N PRO A 76 5.17 -11.30 2.70
CA PRO A 76 4.88 -12.74 2.66
C PRO A 76 5.88 -13.56 1.86
N LYS A 77 6.29 -13.09 0.69
CA LYS A 77 7.23 -13.82 -0.17
C LYS A 77 8.59 -13.99 0.53
N GLU A 78 9.04 -12.97 1.24
CA GLU A 78 10.31 -12.96 1.97
C GLU A 78 10.23 -13.70 3.32
N ALA A 79 9.02 -13.90 3.88
CA ALA A 79 8.81 -14.68 5.11
C ALA A 79 9.26 -16.15 4.98
N ASN A 80 9.25 -16.68 3.75
CA ASN A 80 9.75 -18.01 3.43
C ASN A 80 11.28 -18.14 3.49
N ASP A 81 12.02 -17.03 3.56
CA ASP A 81 13.48 -17.04 3.68
C ASP A 81 13.91 -16.86 5.15
N PRO A 82 14.53 -17.87 5.77
CA PRO A 82 15.04 -17.77 7.13
C PRO A 82 15.96 -16.59 7.41
N ARG A 83 16.66 -16.07 6.39
CA ARG A 83 17.59 -14.94 6.50
C ARG A 83 16.86 -13.61 6.67
N CYS A 84 15.61 -13.53 6.25
CA CYS A 84 14.79 -12.32 6.33
C CYS A 84 14.05 -12.22 7.66
N ARG A 85 13.66 -13.35 8.26
CA ARG A 85 12.86 -13.42 9.51
C ARG A 85 13.36 -12.54 10.67
N PRO A 86 14.67 -12.38 10.94
CA PRO A 86 15.14 -11.52 12.03
C PRO A 86 14.72 -10.05 11.90
N VAL A 87 14.25 -9.59 10.73
CA VAL A 87 13.69 -8.23 10.60
C VAL A 87 12.44 -8.04 11.47
N LEU A 88 11.71 -9.09 11.83
CA LEU A 88 10.54 -9.00 12.71
C LEU A 88 10.90 -8.42 14.08
N ASP A 89 12.09 -8.74 14.61
CA ASP A 89 12.57 -8.22 15.90
C ASP A 89 12.92 -6.73 15.82
N GLU A 90 13.16 -6.22 14.61
CA GLU A 90 13.57 -4.84 14.33
C GLU A 90 12.38 -3.94 13.95
N LEU A 91 11.27 -4.52 13.50
CA LEU A 91 10.07 -3.75 13.15
C LEU A 91 9.60 -2.81 14.27
N PRO A 92 9.56 -3.19 15.57
CA PRO A 92 9.10 -2.28 16.63
C PRO A 92 9.75 -0.90 16.60
N ARG A 93 11.08 -0.79 16.39
CA ARG A 93 11.74 0.53 16.34
C ARG A 93 11.39 1.35 15.11
N TYR A 94 11.07 0.71 14.00
CA TYR A 94 10.67 1.36 12.75
C TYR A 94 9.20 1.77 12.79
N LEU A 95 8.34 0.95 13.39
CA LEU A 95 6.91 1.23 13.55
C LEU A 95 6.62 2.42 14.48
N LEU A 96 7.62 3.01 15.14
CA LEU A 96 7.50 4.25 15.91
C LEU A 96 7.71 5.53 15.07
N LYS A 97 8.12 5.42 13.80
CA LYS A 97 8.45 6.57 12.95
C LYS A 97 7.18 7.23 12.36
N ASP A 98 7.19 8.55 12.29
CA ASP A 98 6.02 9.37 11.91
C ASP A 98 5.46 9.03 10.51
N ARG A 99 6.30 8.68 9.54
CA ARG A 99 5.83 8.38 8.17
C ARG A 99 5.31 6.95 7.98
N VAL A 100 5.39 6.11 9.01
CA VAL A 100 4.86 4.74 8.97
C VAL A 100 3.39 4.75 9.39
N VAL A 101 2.50 4.58 8.41
CA VAL A 101 1.05 4.73 8.58
C VAL A 101 0.29 3.41 8.71
N ALA A 102 0.94 2.27 8.51
CA ALA A 102 0.40 0.95 8.78
C ALA A 102 1.54 -0.09 8.91
N VAL A 103 1.22 -1.27 9.43
CA VAL A 103 2.06 -2.46 9.26
C VAL A 103 1.68 -3.12 7.94
N GLY A 104 2.64 -3.27 7.03
CA GLY A 104 2.34 -3.76 5.68
C GLY A 104 3.53 -3.69 4.73
N GLU A 105 3.53 -4.41 3.61
CA GLU A 105 2.49 -5.36 3.22
C GLU A 105 2.73 -6.75 3.86
N ILE A 106 1.75 -7.29 4.58
CA ILE A 106 1.80 -8.61 5.26
C ILE A 106 0.77 -9.56 4.65
N GLY A 107 0.86 -10.88 4.82
CA GLY A 107 -0.19 -11.79 4.31
C GLY A 107 0.34 -13.13 3.82
N TYR A 108 -0.16 -13.57 2.66
CA TYR A 108 0.21 -14.85 2.04
C TYR A 108 0.55 -14.72 0.56
N ASP A 109 1.65 -15.34 0.12
CA ASP A 109 1.96 -15.53 -1.30
C ASP A 109 1.72 -16.99 -1.70
N ALA A 110 2.26 -17.92 -0.92
CA ALA A 110 2.19 -19.37 -1.15
C ALA A 110 1.46 -20.16 -0.05
N MET A 111 0.87 -19.48 0.95
CA MET A 111 0.13 -20.06 2.08
C MET A 111 0.97 -21.03 2.93
N THR A 112 2.22 -20.68 3.19
CA THR A 112 3.13 -21.54 3.97
C THR A 112 2.98 -21.33 5.48
N PRO A 113 3.42 -22.27 6.32
CA PRO A 113 3.45 -22.06 7.77
C PRO A 113 4.32 -20.87 8.20
N ALA A 114 5.36 -20.54 7.41
CA ALA A 114 6.22 -19.39 7.68
C ALA A 114 5.48 -18.07 7.43
N GLU A 115 4.70 -17.98 6.34
CA GLU A 115 3.82 -16.84 6.07
C GLU A 115 2.74 -16.71 7.15
N ASP A 116 2.13 -17.82 7.57
CA ASP A 116 1.11 -17.85 8.62
C ASP A 116 1.63 -17.29 9.95
N THR A 117 2.82 -17.75 10.36
CA THR A 117 3.51 -17.27 11.56
C THR A 117 3.85 -15.79 11.45
N ALA A 118 4.36 -15.35 10.29
CA ALA A 118 4.74 -13.96 10.06
C ALA A 118 3.54 -13.01 10.01
N LEU A 119 2.41 -13.44 9.44
CA LEU A 119 1.17 -12.67 9.42
C LEU A 119 0.65 -12.46 10.85
N ALA A 120 0.53 -13.54 11.64
CA ALA A 120 0.06 -13.45 13.02
C ALA A 120 0.93 -12.53 13.88
N ALA A 121 2.26 -12.68 13.78
CA ALA A 121 3.20 -11.83 14.51
C ALA A 121 3.07 -10.34 14.14
N GLN A 122 2.88 -10.04 12.85
CA GLN A 122 2.81 -8.65 12.39
C GLN A 122 1.44 -7.99 12.63
N LEU A 123 0.35 -8.77 12.66
CA LEU A 123 -0.94 -8.28 13.15
C LEU A 123 -0.88 -7.93 14.64
N GLN A 124 -0.14 -8.71 15.45
CA GLN A 124 0.11 -8.36 16.84
C GLN A 124 0.94 -7.07 16.94
N LEU A 125 1.99 -6.90 16.12
CA LEU A 125 2.75 -5.65 16.08
C LEU A 125 1.88 -4.44 15.73
N ALA A 126 0.94 -4.59 14.80
CA ALA A 126 -0.01 -3.53 14.45
C ALA A 126 -0.89 -3.15 15.66
N ALA A 127 -1.44 -4.14 16.37
CA ALA A 127 -2.24 -3.93 17.56
C ALA A 127 -1.42 -3.23 18.67
N ASP A 128 -0.22 -3.71 18.96
CA ASP A 128 0.66 -3.18 20.01
C ASP A 128 1.08 -1.73 19.77
N HIS A 129 1.20 -1.32 18.50
CA HIS A 129 1.60 0.03 18.10
C HIS A 129 0.40 0.93 17.75
N GLY A 130 -0.83 0.44 17.87
CA GLY A 130 -2.05 1.17 17.53
C GLY A 130 -2.17 1.52 16.04
N LEU A 131 -1.48 0.79 15.16
CA LEU A 131 -1.45 1.00 13.72
C LEU A 131 -2.49 0.14 13.00
N PRO A 132 -3.03 0.58 11.85
CA PRO A 132 -3.77 -0.31 10.96
C PRO A 132 -2.82 -1.29 10.26
N ALA A 133 -3.38 -2.30 9.58
CA ALA A 133 -2.63 -3.29 8.81
C ALA A 133 -3.07 -3.34 7.34
N LEU A 134 -2.09 -3.36 6.43
CA LEU A 134 -2.28 -3.62 5.01
C LEU A 134 -1.92 -5.08 4.71
N VAL A 135 -2.94 -5.86 4.34
CA VAL A 135 -2.85 -7.31 4.20
C VAL A 135 -3.04 -7.76 2.74
N HIS A 136 -2.01 -8.39 2.20
CA HIS A 136 -1.95 -9.04 0.90
C HIS A 136 -2.76 -10.32 0.85
N THR A 137 -3.57 -10.48 -0.21
CA THR A 137 -4.16 -11.77 -0.57
C THR A 137 -3.35 -12.44 -1.70
N PRO A 138 -3.17 -13.78 -1.66
CA PRO A 138 -2.29 -14.47 -2.58
C PRO A 138 -2.78 -14.39 -4.03
N HIS A 139 -1.87 -14.54 -4.99
CA HIS A 139 -2.21 -14.53 -6.40
C HIS A 139 -2.92 -15.81 -6.88
N ARG A 140 -2.71 -16.93 -6.18
CA ARG A 140 -3.30 -18.25 -6.49
C ARG A 140 -4.23 -18.66 -5.36
N ASP A 141 -5.26 -19.43 -5.71
CA ASP A 141 -6.27 -19.91 -4.76
C ASP A 141 -6.84 -18.79 -3.85
N LYS A 142 -7.17 -17.65 -4.47
CA LYS A 142 -7.53 -16.40 -3.79
C LYS A 142 -8.60 -16.54 -2.71
N LEU A 143 -9.59 -17.40 -2.93
CA LEU A 143 -10.68 -17.57 -1.98
C LEU A 143 -10.23 -18.35 -0.73
N ALA A 144 -9.43 -19.40 -0.89
CA ALA A 144 -8.84 -20.11 0.24
C ALA A 144 -7.87 -19.20 1.01
N GLY A 145 -7.02 -18.47 0.28
CA GLY A 145 -6.11 -17.49 0.85
C GLY A 145 -6.83 -16.39 1.64
N LEU A 146 -7.89 -15.80 1.07
CA LEU A 146 -8.74 -14.83 1.77
C LEU A 146 -9.30 -15.43 3.06
N ARG A 147 -9.90 -16.61 3.00
CA ARG A 147 -10.52 -17.23 4.18
C ARG A 147 -9.51 -17.44 5.30
N ARG A 148 -8.32 -17.94 4.96
CA ARG A 148 -7.26 -18.08 5.95
C ARG A 148 -6.81 -16.72 6.50
N THR A 149 -6.68 -15.69 5.66
CA THR A 149 -6.41 -14.31 6.12
C THR A 149 -7.46 -13.85 7.12
N LEU A 150 -8.75 -14.02 6.84
CA LEU A 150 -9.83 -13.61 7.74
C LEU A 150 -9.81 -14.40 9.05
N ASP A 151 -9.42 -15.68 9.01
CA ASP A 151 -9.25 -16.50 10.22
C ASP A 151 -8.11 -15.95 11.10
N VAL A 152 -6.94 -15.62 10.54
CA VAL A 152 -5.84 -15.03 11.32
C VAL A 152 -6.20 -13.65 11.86
N VAL A 153 -6.91 -12.82 11.09
CA VAL A 153 -7.41 -11.53 11.58
C VAL A 153 -8.32 -11.74 12.80
N ARG A 154 -9.24 -12.71 12.73
CA ARG A 154 -10.14 -13.06 13.85
C ARG A 154 -9.40 -13.61 15.07
N GLU A 155 -8.29 -14.30 14.86
CA GLU A 155 -7.40 -14.81 15.92
C GLU A 155 -6.55 -13.68 16.55
N SER A 156 -6.39 -12.55 15.87
CA SER A 156 -5.52 -11.44 16.30
C SER A 156 -6.20 -10.46 17.25
N ALA A 157 -5.40 -9.67 17.96
CA ALA A 157 -5.88 -8.57 18.78
C ALA A 157 -6.27 -7.31 17.98
N LEU A 158 -6.00 -7.28 16.66
CA LEU A 158 -6.29 -6.14 15.81
C LEU A 158 -7.76 -6.20 15.33
N PRO A 159 -8.58 -5.18 15.60
CA PRO A 159 -9.95 -5.11 15.09
C PRO A 159 -10.01 -5.18 13.56
N GLU A 160 -11.01 -5.86 13.02
CA GLU A 160 -11.22 -6.01 11.58
C GLU A 160 -11.36 -4.67 10.85
N ASP A 161 -11.89 -3.65 11.55
CA ASP A 161 -12.08 -2.31 10.99
C ASP A 161 -10.78 -1.50 10.83
N ARG A 162 -9.66 -2.04 11.32
CA ARG A 162 -8.28 -1.55 11.14
C ARG A 162 -7.48 -2.37 10.13
N VAL A 163 -8.11 -3.32 9.44
CA VAL A 163 -7.47 -4.16 8.43
C VAL A 163 -7.94 -3.76 7.03
N LEU A 164 -6.98 -3.48 6.15
CA LEU A 164 -7.18 -3.37 4.72
C LEU A 164 -6.75 -4.66 4.05
N VAL A 165 -7.72 -5.41 3.52
CA VAL A 165 -7.44 -6.60 2.72
C VAL A 165 -7.31 -6.15 1.27
N ASP A 166 -6.11 -6.25 0.70
CA ASP A 166 -5.80 -5.75 -0.63
C ASP A 166 -5.77 -6.88 -1.68
N HIS A 167 -5.75 -6.46 -2.93
CA HIS A 167 -5.74 -7.28 -4.14
C HIS A 167 -7.01 -8.11 -4.29
N LEU A 168 -8.12 -7.62 -3.74
CA LEU A 168 -9.43 -8.23 -3.89
C LEU A 168 -9.88 -8.20 -5.36
N ASN A 169 -10.88 -9.04 -5.64
CA ASN A 169 -11.53 -9.18 -6.93
C ASN A 169 -12.99 -9.64 -6.72
N GLU A 170 -13.69 -9.95 -7.80
CA GLU A 170 -15.09 -10.36 -7.79
C GLU A 170 -15.36 -11.60 -6.94
N THR A 171 -14.38 -12.50 -6.82
CA THR A 171 -14.55 -13.74 -6.05
C THR A 171 -14.32 -13.56 -4.55
N THR A 172 -13.69 -12.47 -4.13
CA THR A 172 -13.22 -12.27 -2.74
C THR A 172 -13.91 -11.09 -2.04
N VAL A 173 -14.34 -10.07 -2.81
CA VAL A 173 -14.93 -8.83 -2.28
C VAL A 173 -16.11 -9.07 -1.34
N LYS A 174 -16.99 -10.03 -1.64
CA LYS A 174 -18.19 -10.27 -0.84
C LYS A 174 -17.83 -10.73 0.58
N GLU A 175 -17.00 -11.76 0.71
CA GLU A 175 -16.61 -12.31 2.02
C GLU A 175 -15.77 -11.29 2.82
N ALA A 176 -14.87 -10.56 2.15
CA ALA A 176 -14.09 -9.49 2.80
C ALA A 176 -14.98 -8.35 3.33
N LYS A 177 -16.00 -7.96 2.55
CA LYS A 177 -16.96 -6.91 2.94
C LYS A 177 -17.85 -7.36 4.10
N GLU A 178 -18.38 -8.59 4.03
CA GLU A 178 -19.24 -9.15 5.08
C GLU A 178 -18.48 -9.32 6.41
N PHE A 179 -17.17 -9.55 6.36
CA PHE A 179 -16.31 -9.61 7.54
C PHE A 179 -16.06 -8.24 8.19
N GLY A 180 -16.15 -7.14 7.46
CA GLY A 180 -16.03 -5.77 8.00
C GLY A 180 -14.68 -5.08 7.79
N CYS A 181 -13.78 -5.68 7.01
CA CYS A 181 -12.50 -5.06 6.62
C CYS A 181 -12.68 -3.88 5.66
N TRP A 182 -11.63 -3.06 5.54
CA TRP A 182 -11.44 -2.19 4.38
C TRP A 182 -11.05 -3.01 3.15
N LEU A 183 -11.50 -2.57 1.98
CA LEU A 183 -11.43 -3.32 0.73
C LEU A 183 -10.41 -2.68 -0.22
N GLY A 184 -9.29 -3.34 -0.49
CA GLY A 184 -8.24 -2.87 -1.38
C GLY A 184 -8.29 -3.55 -2.75
N PHE A 185 -8.19 -2.74 -3.81
CA PHE A 185 -8.20 -3.20 -5.19
C PHE A 185 -7.06 -2.59 -5.98
N SER A 186 -6.16 -3.46 -6.46
CA SER A 186 -5.10 -3.07 -7.39
C SER A 186 -5.56 -3.18 -8.83
N VAL A 187 -5.54 -2.05 -9.51
CA VAL A 187 -5.77 -1.98 -10.96
C VAL A 187 -4.43 -2.07 -11.66
N TYR A 188 -4.05 -3.28 -12.06
CA TYR A 188 -2.72 -3.61 -12.55
C TYR A 188 -2.82 -4.44 -13.84
N PRO A 189 -2.01 -4.12 -14.88
CA PRO A 189 -2.11 -4.77 -16.19
C PRO A 189 -2.05 -6.31 -16.16
N ASP A 190 -2.89 -6.93 -16.99
CA ASP A 190 -2.93 -8.36 -17.36
C ASP A 190 -3.16 -9.40 -16.24
N THR A 191 -2.92 -9.05 -14.97
CA THR A 191 -2.78 -10.02 -13.88
C THR A 191 -3.69 -9.75 -12.68
N LYS A 192 -4.22 -8.52 -12.51
CA LYS A 192 -5.11 -8.17 -11.39
C LYS A 192 -6.47 -7.65 -11.91
N MET A 193 -6.97 -6.53 -11.35
CA MET A 193 -8.18 -5.87 -11.80
C MET A 193 -7.89 -4.90 -12.96
N ASP A 194 -8.92 -4.57 -13.72
CA ASP A 194 -8.91 -3.44 -14.65
C ASP A 194 -9.94 -2.38 -14.23
N GLU A 195 -9.91 -1.24 -14.90
CA GLU A 195 -10.75 -0.08 -14.59
C GLU A 195 -12.25 -0.42 -14.67
N ALA A 196 -12.69 -1.15 -15.68
CA ALA A 196 -14.09 -1.49 -15.90
C ALA A 196 -14.62 -2.45 -14.83
N ARG A 197 -13.82 -3.46 -14.47
CA ARG A 197 -14.12 -4.39 -13.39
C ARG A 197 -14.17 -3.68 -12.03
N MET A 198 -13.26 -2.73 -11.78
CA MET A 198 -13.29 -1.91 -10.57
C MET A 198 -14.58 -1.09 -10.47
N VAL A 199 -14.98 -0.40 -11.55
CA VAL A 199 -16.23 0.38 -11.57
C VAL A 199 -17.46 -0.51 -11.38
N ALA A 200 -17.50 -1.70 -11.98
CA ALA A 200 -18.59 -2.66 -11.77
C ALA A 200 -18.69 -3.12 -10.30
N LEU A 201 -17.55 -3.32 -9.63
CA LEU A 201 -17.52 -3.63 -8.19
C LEU A 201 -18.03 -2.47 -7.33
N LEU A 202 -17.66 -1.22 -7.63
CA LEU A 202 -18.18 -0.05 -6.93
C LEU A 202 -19.71 0.08 -7.06
N ARG A 203 -20.27 -0.23 -8.23
CA ARG A 203 -21.74 -0.24 -8.41
C ARG A 203 -22.43 -1.34 -7.61
N THR A 204 -21.81 -2.51 -7.55
CA THR A 204 -22.41 -3.70 -6.92
C THR A 204 -22.27 -3.68 -5.40
N TYR A 205 -21.11 -3.25 -4.90
CA TYR A 205 -20.74 -3.32 -3.49
C TYR A 205 -20.62 -1.94 -2.84
N GLY A 206 -20.86 -0.84 -3.55
CA GLY A 206 -20.79 0.51 -2.98
C GLY A 206 -19.36 1.06 -2.85
N PRO A 207 -19.22 2.39 -2.72
CA PRO A 207 -17.92 3.07 -2.65
C PRO A 207 -17.32 3.17 -1.24
N GLU A 208 -18.07 2.86 -0.18
CA GLU A 208 -17.62 3.07 1.19
C GLU A 208 -16.55 2.05 1.59
N ARG A 209 -15.49 2.53 2.26
CA ARG A 209 -14.38 1.71 2.75
C ARG A 209 -13.64 0.94 1.65
N VAL A 210 -13.61 1.50 0.44
CA VAL A 210 -12.89 0.97 -0.73
C VAL A 210 -11.66 1.83 -1.01
N LEU A 211 -10.51 1.19 -1.16
CA LEU A 211 -9.25 1.79 -1.59
C LEU A 211 -8.88 1.23 -2.96
N VAL A 212 -8.67 2.12 -3.93
CA VAL A 212 -8.23 1.76 -5.29
C VAL A 212 -6.79 2.22 -5.47
N ASN A 213 -5.91 1.31 -5.88
CA ASN A 213 -4.48 1.58 -6.03
C ASN A 213 -3.94 1.12 -7.38
N SER A 214 -2.79 1.69 -7.77
CA SER A 214 -2.07 1.24 -8.97
C SER A 214 -1.27 -0.03 -8.74
N ALA A 215 -0.76 -0.23 -7.51
CA ALA A 215 0.27 -1.23 -7.19
C ALA A 215 1.42 -1.23 -8.22
N ALA A 216 1.76 -0.06 -8.76
CA ALA A 216 2.80 0.03 -9.77
C ALA A 216 4.16 -0.30 -9.15
N ASP A 217 4.89 -1.19 -9.82
CA ASP A 217 6.15 -1.78 -9.37
C ASP A 217 7.15 -1.93 -10.54
N TRP A 218 8.15 -2.81 -10.35
CA TRP A 218 9.18 -3.20 -11.33
C TRP A 218 8.64 -3.72 -12.68
N GLY A 219 7.40 -4.22 -12.71
CA GLY A 219 6.79 -4.77 -13.91
C GLY A 219 6.34 -3.72 -14.91
N ARG A 220 5.68 -4.18 -15.98
CA ARG A 220 5.02 -3.29 -16.96
C ARG A 220 3.75 -2.72 -16.35
N SER A 221 3.92 -1.77 -15.44
CA SER A 221 2.87 -1.18 -14.61
C SER A 221 2.75 0.33 -14.84
N ASP A 222 1.58 0.88 -14.52
CA ASP A 222 1.19 2.25 -14.83
C ASP A 222 0.79 3.00 -13.53
N PRO A 223 1.52 4.06 -13.15
CA PRO A 223 1.25 4.79 -11.90
C PRO A 223 0.00 5.68 -12.00
N LEU A 224 -0.60 5.82 -13.19
CA LEU A 224 -1.79 6.64 -13.42
C LEU A 224 -3.10 5.83 -13.39
N LYS A 225 -3.05 4.57 -12.94
CA LYS A 225 -4.21 3.69 -12.89
C LYS A 225 -5.34 4.22 -12.00
N THR A 226 -5.01 4.84 -10.87
CA THR A 226 -6.00 5.52 -10.01
C THR A 226 -6.71 6.65 -10.77
N ARG A 227 -5.99 7.43 -11.57
CA ARG A 227 -6.58 8.48 -12.42
C ARG A 227 -7.51 7.90 -13.47
N LYS A 228 -7.10 6.82 -14.15
CA LYS A 228 -7.93 6.16 -15.18
C LYS A 228 -9.23 5.60 -14.61
N VAL A 229 -9.19 5.06 -13.39
CA VAL A 229 -10.41 4.66 -12.67
C VAL A 229 -11.31 5.87 -12.41
N ALA A 230 -10.75 7.00 -11.94
CA ALA A 230 -11.50 8.23 -11.70
C ALA A 230 -12.25 8.71 -12.95
N ASP A 231 -11.53 8.77 -14.09
CA ASP A 231 -12.09 9.23 -15.36
C ASP A 231 -13.20 8.28 -15.84
N LEU A 232 -13.01 6.97 -15.67
CA LEU A 232 -14.05 5.99 -16.02
C LEU A 232 -15.25 6.07 -15.08
N MET A 233 -15.06 6.27 -13.77
CA MET A 233 -16.16 6.49 -12.82
C MET A 233 -17.05 7.67 -13.27
N LEU A 234 -16.44 8.80 -13.63
CA LEU A 234 -17.17 9.97 -14.13
C LEU A 234 -17.90 9.67 -15.45
N ALA A 235 -17.22 9.02 -16.39
CA ALA A 235 -17.82 8.63 -17.68
C ALA A 235 -19.00 7.67 -17.51
N GLU A 236 -18.97 6.85 -16.46
CA GLU A 236 -20.00 5.90 -16.06
C GLU A 236 -21.07 6.54 -15.13
N GLY A 237 -21.05 7.86 -14.94
CA GLY A 237 -22.11 8.60 -14.25
C GLY A 237 -22.05 8.55 -12.73
N PHE A 238 -20.91 8.20 -12.14
CA PHE A 238 -20.64 8.56 -10.74
C PHE A 238 -20.44 10.08 -10.64
N ASP A 239 -20.91 10.69 -9.55
CA ASP A 239 -20.66 12.11 -9.30
C ASP A 239 -19.24 12.37 -8.75
N GLU A 240 -18.83 13.64 -8.79
CA GLU A 240 -17.52 14.05 -8.30
C GLU A 240 -17.32 13.76 -6.80
N ASP A 241 -18.39 13.81 -6.00
CA ASP A 241 -18.32 13.52 -4.56
C ASP A 241 -17.97 12.04 -4.32
N THR A 242 -18.58 11.13 -5.07
CA THR A 242 -18.28 9.69 -4.98
C THR A 242 -16.87 9.39 -5.48
N VAL A 243 -16.39 10.08 -6.53
CA VAL A 243 -15.00 9.95 -6.97
C VAL A 243 -14.02 10.44 -5.90
N ASP A 244 -14.29 11.58 -5.26
CA ASP A 244 -13.48 12.07 -4.12
C ASP A 244 -13.56 11.13 -2.90
N LEU A 245 -14.70 10.47 -2.69
CA LEU A 245 -14.84 9.45 -1.63
C LEU A 245 -13.83 8.33 -1.85
N VAL A 246 -13.85 7.71 -3.03
CA VAL A 246 -13.03 6.52 -3.32
C VAL A 246 -11.56 6.89 -3.45
N LEU A 247 -11.23 7.98 -4.15
CA LEU A 247 -9.84 8.30 -4.49
C LEU A 247 -9.14 9.23 -3.50
N TRP A 248 -9.85 9.74 -2.49
CA TRP A 248 -9.25 10.60 -1.49
C TRP A 248 -9.72 10.30 -0.07
N ARG A 249 -11.02 10.44 0.21
CA ARG A 249 -11.52 10.38 1.59
C ARG A 249 -11.36 8.99 2.20
N ASN A 250 -11.55 7.91 1.44
CA ASN A 250 -11.35 6.55 1.93
C ASN A 250 -9.87 6.25 2.28
N PRO A 251 -8.88 6.47 1.38
CA PRO A 251 -7.46 6.37 1.74
C PRO A 251 -7.07 7.21 2.97
N VAL A 252 -7.53 8.46 3.03
CA VAL A 252 -7.28 9.35 4.16
C VAL A 252 -7.90 8.81 5.45
N ALA A 253 -9.13 8.31 5.39
CA ALA A 253 -9.80 7.73 6.55
C ALA A 253 -9.10 6.47 7.06
N PHE A 254 -8.66 5.56 6.16
CA PHE A 254 -7.96 4.34 6.56
C PHE A 254 -6.58 4.63 7.14
N TYR A 255 -5.71 5.31 6.39
CA TYR A 255 -4.34 5.58 6.86
C TYR A 255 -4.31 6.63 7.99
N GLY A 256 -5.34 7.46 8.10
CA GLY A 256 -5.56 8.35 9.24
C GLY A 256 -5.78 7.62 10.57
N LEU A 257 -6.18 6.34 10.58
CA LEU A 257 -6.30 5.52 11.78
C LEU A 257 -4.98 5.39 12.55
N SER A 258 -3.85 5.59 11.87
CA SER A 258 -2.52 5.63 12.50
C SER A 258 -2.30 6.84 13.40
N GLY A 259 -3.04 7.93 13.18
CA GLY A 259 -2.78 9.23 13.81
C GLY A 259 -1.54 9.96 13.27
N ARG A 260 -0.92 9.46 12.20
CA ARG A 260 0.37 9.97 11.69
C ARG A 260 0.33 10.46 10.24
N LEU A 261 -0.82 10.35 9.58
CA LEU A 261 -0.99 10.78 8.20
C LEU A 261 -0.89 12.32 8.11
N ASP A 262 0.23 12.83 7.61
CA ASP A 262 0.43 14.25 7.27
C ASP A 262 0.38 14.46 5.75
N LEU A 263 -0.64 15.20 5.29
CA LEU A 263 -0.85 15.50 3.88
C LEU A 263 -0.19 16.82 3.43
N ASN A 264 0.48 17.53 4.33
CA ASN A 264 1.20 18.74 3.99
C ASN A 264 2.55 18.40 3.35
N VAL A 265 2.83 18.98 2.18
CA VAL A 265 4.12 18.83 1.51
C VAL A 265 4.92 20.11 1.69
N THR A 266 6.02 20.00 2.44
CA THR A 266 7.00 21.09 2.53
C THR A 266 8.05 20.85 1.44
N PRO A 267 8.32 21.83 0.55
CA PRO A 267 9.41 21.72 -0.40
C PRO A 267 10.72 21.41 0.33
N PRO A 268 11.41 20.32 -0.03
CA PRO A 268 12.63 19.93 0.65
C PRO A 268 13.77 20.90 0.31
N GLY A 269 14.85 20.85 1.10
CA GLY A 269 16.11 21.48 0.72
C GLY A 269 16.70 20.86 -0.56
N GLY A 270 17.84 21.39 -1.03
CA GLY A 270 18.48 20.89 -2.25
C GLY A 270 19.09 19.48 -2.14
N THR A 271 19.33 18.99 -0.92
CA THR A 271 20.00 17.70 -0.68
C THR A 271 19.39 16.90 0.48
N HIS A 272 19.59 15.58 0.43
CA HIS A 272 19.30 14.60 1.49
C HIS A 272 20.59 13.82 1.76
N GLU A 273 21.19 14.01 2.94
CA GLU A 273 22.47 13.38 3.33
C GLU A 273 23.58 13.55 2.27
N GLY A 274 23.63 14.70 1.62
CA GLY A 274 24.60 15.01 0.56
C GLY A 274 24.23 14.51 -0.84
N ASN A 275 23.12 13.79 -1.00
CA ASN A 275 22.58 13.39 -2.30
C ASN A 275 21.52 14.38 -2.81
N SER A 276 21.34 14.49 -4.12
CA SER A 276 20.34 15.38 -4.75
C SER A 276 19.67 14.69 -5.93
N VAL A 277 18.42 15.08 -6.21
CA VAL A 277 17.67 14.71 -7.43
C VAL A 277 18.14 15.55 -8.63
N LEU A 278 18.82 16.69 -8.41
CA LEU A 278 19.25 17.66 -9.45
C LEU A 278 20.44 17.17 -10.32
N ARG A 279 20.65 15.88 -10.47
CA ARG A 279 21.74 15.36 -11.31
C ARG A 279 21.39 15.56 -12.79
N GLY A 280 22.04 16.53 -13.44
CA GLY A 280 21.90 16.79 -14.88
C GLY A 280 21.20 18.11 -15.26
N GLY A 281 20.97 19.02 -14.31
CA GLY A 281 20.43 20.36 -14.60
C GLY A 281 20.97 21.43 -13.66
N GLU A 282 21.83 22.30 -14.20
CA GLU A 282 21.94 23.73 -13.83
C GLU A 282 21.02 24.54 -14.75
#